data_AF-A0A2H0MH59-F1
#
_entry.id   AF-A0A2H0MH59-F1
#
_cell.length_a   1.000
_cell.length_b   1.000
_cell.length_c   1.000
_cell.angle_alpha   90.00
_cell.angle_beta   90.00
_cell.angle_gamma   90.00
#
_symmetry.space_group_name_H-M   'P 1'
#
loop_
_entity.id
_entity.type
_entity.pdbx_description
1 polymer ?
#
loop_
_entity_poly.entity_id
_entity_poly.type
_entity_poly.pdbx_seq_one_letter_code
_entity_poly.pdbx_strand_id
1 'polypeptide(L)' 'AFIGTPEYQQHKDKRFRAGDHPIIAENEAFLLTRPAVRKEYKVAFEATQTLYYKNQPGFDEMLSRIQEWVERL' A
#
# COMPACT_ATOMS: atom_id res chain seq x y z
N ALA A 1 1.62 -3.67 19.30
CA ALA A 1 1.23 -3.34 17.91
C ALA A 1 0.06 -4.24 17.53
N PHE A 2 -0.99 -3.71 16.88
CA PHE A 2 -2.20 -4.48 16.52
C PHE A 2 -1.98 -5.37 15.26
N ILE A 3 -1.25 -4.88 14.26
CA ILE A 3 -0.94 -5.63 13.04
C ILE A 3 -0.05 -6.84 13.37
N GLY A 4 -0.47 -8.02 12.89
CA GLY A 4 0.20 -9.30 13.11
C GLY A 4 -0.27 -10.07 14.34
N THR A 5 -1.30 -9.61 15.07
CA THR A 5 -1.92 -10.40 16.15
C THR A 5 -3.00 -11.34 15.62
N PRO A 6 -3.40 -12.38 16.38
CA PRO A 6 -4.53 -13.23 16.01
C PRO A 6 -5.83 -12.46 15.77
N GLU A 7 -6.08 -11.40 16.55
CA GLU A 7 -7.27 -10.55 16.42
C GLU A 7 -7.27 -9.78 15.09
N TYR A 8 -6.09 -9.31 14.65
CA TYR A 8 -5.94 -8.68 13.35
C TYR A 8 -6.25 -9.67 12.22
N GLN A 9 -5.71 -10.89 12.29
CA GLN A 9 -5.95 -11.91 11.26
C GLN A 9 -7.44 -12.28 11.19
N GLN A 10 -8.09 -12.53 12.33
CA GLN A 10 -9.52 -12.83 12.38
C GLN A 10 -10.38 -11.68 11.82
N HIS A 11 -10.01 -10.44 12.13
CA HIS A 11 -10.71 -9.28 11.58
C HIS A 11 -10.54 -9.20 10.06
N LYS A 12 -9.32 -9.43 9.57
CA LYS A 12 -9.00 -9.44 8.14
C LYS A 12 -9.78 -10.53 7.43
N ASP A 13 -9.73 -11.77 7.89
CA ASP A 13 -10.46 -12.90 7.28
C ASP A 13 -11.97 -12.65 7.19
N LYS A 14 -12.55 -12.01 8.22
CA LYS A 14 -13.99 -11.69 8.26
C LYS A 14 -14.38 -10.54 7.31
N ARG A 15 -13.48 -9.61 7.04
CA ARG A 15 -13.80 -8.33 6.38
C ARG A 15 -13.17 -8.18 5.00
N PHE A 16 -12.19 -9.00 4.66
CA PHE A 16 -11.61 -9.02 3.32
C PHE A 16 -12.70 -9.36 2.32
N ARG A 17 -12.77 -8.57 1.25
CA ARG A 17 -13.83 -8.73 0.24
C ARG A 17 -13.60 -10.02 -0.54
N ALA A 18 -14.68 -10.75 -0.80
CA ALA A 18 -14.62 -11.92 -1.66
C ALA A 18 -14.17 -11.53 -3.08
N GLY A 19 -13.15 -12.24 -3.59
CA GLY A 19 -12.56 -12.03 -4.91
C GLY A 19 -11.24 -11.27 -4.90
N ASP A 20 -10.88 -10.60 -3.80
CA ASP A 20 -9.59 -9.94 -3.65
C ASP A 20 -8.54 -10.90 -3.08
N HIS A 21 -7.26 -10.71 -3.43
CA HIS A 21 -6.16 -11.52 -2.90
C HIS A 21 -5.83 -11.12 -1.46
N PRO A 22 -5.97 -12.01 -0.47
CA PRO A 22 -5.80 -11.65 0.94
C PRO A 22 -4.34 -11.40 1.31
N ILE A 23 -3.38 -11.98 0.59
CA ILE A 23 -1.95 -11.75 0.84
C ILE A 23 -1.54 -10.47 0.11
N ILE A 24 -1.31 -9.40 0.88
CA ILE A 24 -1.03 -8.06 0.34
C ILE A 24 0.34 -8.05 -0.36
N ALA A 25 1.30 -8.84 0.13
CA ALA A 25 2.63 -9.00 -0.45
C ALA A 25 2.62 -9.56 -1.88
N GLU A 26 1.53 -10.17 -2.31
CA GLU A 26 1.36 -10.73 -3.66
C GLU A 26 0.54 -9.83 -4.58
N ASN A 27 0.08 -8.67 -4.09
CA ASN A 27 -0.80 -7.78 -4.85
C ASN A 27 -0.02 -6.63 -5.50
N GLU A 28 0.00 -6.65 -6.84
CA GLU A 28 0.67 -5.65 -7.68
C GLU A 28 0.26 -4.19 -7.39
N ALA A 29 -0.94 -3.95 -6.84
CA ALA A 29 -1.36 -2.61 -6.43
C ALA A 29 -0.46 -2.00 -5.33
N PHE A 30 0.24 -2.82 -4.54
CA PHE A 30 1.14 -2.40 -3.47
C PHE A 30 2.62 -2.53 -3.84
N LEU A 31 2.94 -3.34 -4.86
CA LEU A 31 4.32 -3.56 -5.32
C LEU A 31 4.70 -2.64 -6.49
N LEU A 32 3.75 -2.39 -7.40
CA LEU A 32 3.95 -1.66 -8.65
C LEU A 32 5.19 -2.12 -9.43
N THR A 33 5.34 -3.43 -9.64
CA THR A 33 6.56 -4.00 -10.23
C THR A 33 6.78 -3.55 -11.68
N ARG A 34 5.69 -3.29 -12.43
CA ARG A 34 5.76 -2.82 -13.82
C ARG A 34 6.22 -1.35 -13.87
N PRO A 35 7.40 -1.03 -14.46
CA PRO A 35 7.97 0.32 -14.43
C PRO A 35 7.06 1.39 -15.05
N ALA A 36 6.33 1.04 -16.11
CA ALA A 36 5.39 1.95 -16.76
C ALA A 36 4.24 2.36 -15.82
N VAL A 37 3.66 1.40 -15.08
CA VAL A 37 2.61 1.69 -14.08
C VAL A 37 3.19 2.52 -12.95
N ARG A 38 4.33 2.11 -12.42
CA ARG A 38 5.00 2.84 -11.33
C ARG A 38 5.25 4.30 -11.68
N LYS A 39 5.69 4.58 -12.92
CA LYS A 39 5.89 5.94 -13.41
C LYS A 39 4.59 6.72 -13.51
N GLU A 40 3.53 6.13 -14.05
CA GLU A 40 2.22 6.77 -14.17
C GLU A 40 1.67 7.17 -12.80
N TYR A 41 1.72 6.25 -11.83
CA TYR A 41 1.30 6.51 -10.46
C TYR A 41 2.18 7.56 -9.76
N LYS A 42 3.49 7.56 -10.00
CA LYS A 42 4.40 8.58 -9.45
C LYS A 42 4.01 9.98 -9.92
N VAL A 43 3.79 10.15 -11.23
CA VAL A 43 3.38 11.44 -11.81
C VAL A 43 2.02 11.89 -11.24
N ALA A 44 1.04 10.99 -11.19
CA ALA A 44 -0.26 11.29 -10.63
C ALA A 44 -0.19 11.66 -9.14
N PHE A 45 0.63 10.95 -8.37
CA PHE A 45 0.84 11.24 -6.95
C PHE A 45 1.47 12.62 -6.74
N GLU A 46 2.57 12.93 -7.42
CA GLU A 46 3.27 14.22 -7.32
C GLU A 46 2.38 15.39 -7.75
N ALA A 47 1.47 15.19 -8.71
CA ALA A 47 0.49 16.20 -9.10
C ALA A 47 -0.50 16.57 -7.97
N THR A 48 -0.62 15.74 -6.92
CA THR A 48 -1.48 16.03 -5.76
C THR A 48 -0.77 16.82 -4.66
N GLN A 49 0.48 17.26 -4.86
CA GLN A 49 1.27 17.99 -3.85
C GLN A 49 0.53 19.20 -3.27
N THR A 50 -0.22 19.94 -4.09
CA THR A 50 -0.97 21.13 -3.66
C THR A 50 -2.11 20.82 -2.69
N LEU A 51 -2.53 19.56 -2.57
CA LEU A 51 -3.56 19.12 -1.63
C LEU A 51 -3.02 18.93 -0.21
N TYR A 52 -1.70 18.85 -0.03
CA TYR A 52 -1.10 18.64 1.28
C TYR A 52 -1.04 19.96 2.06
N TYR A 53 -1.48 19.92 3.32
CA TYR A 53 -1.33 21.06 4.25
C TYR A 53 0.14 21.35 4.59
N LYS A 54 0.97 20.31 4.61
CA LYS A 54 2.43 20.39 4.79
C LYS A 54 3.11 19.87 3.51
N ASN A 55 4.32 19.33 3.65
CA ASN A 55 4.99 18.65 2.57
C ASN A 55 4.36 17.28 2.31
N GLN A 56 4.13 16.98 1.04
CA GLN A 56 3.85 15.64 0.58
C GLN A 56 5.09 14.75 0.78
N PRO A 57 4.96 13.55 1.37
CA PRO A 57 6.06 12.59 1.44
C PRO A 57 6.48 12.15 0.04
N GLY A 58 7.72 11.68 -0.13
CA GLY A 58 8.16 11.19 -1.43
C GLY A 58 7.33 10.00 -1.90
N PHE A 59 7.04 9.90 -3.19
CA PHE A 59 6.35 8.72 -3.74
C PHE A 59 7.10 7.41 -3.40
N ASP A 60 8.43 7.43 -3.58
CA ASP A 60 9.29 6.29 -3.31
C ASP A 60 9.41 5.99 -1.80
N GLU A 61 9.29 7.02 -0.95
CA GLU A 61 9.25 6.88 0.51
C GLU A 61 7.95 6.18 0.95
N MET A 62 6.80 6.60 0.40
CA MET A 62 5.51 5.97 0.67
C MET A 62 5.49 4.50 0.24
N LEU A 63 6.01 4.19 -0.95
CA LEU A 63 6.11 2.80 -1.41
C LEU A 63 7.04 1.97 -0.53
N SER A 64 8.19 2.51 -0.14
CA SER A 64 9.13 1.81 0.76
C SER A 64 8.48 1.51 2.10
N ARG A 65 7.68 2.45 2.63
CA ARG A 65 6.94 2.25 3.86
C ARG A 65 5.86 1.17 3.74
N ILE A 66 5.20 1.04 2.59
CA ILE A 66 4.26 -0.07 2.36
C ILE A 66 5.01 -1.39 2.34
N GLN A 67 6.13 -1.46 1.60
CA GLN A 67 6.94 -2.68 1.47
C GLN A 67 7.47 -3.19 2.81
N GLU A 68 7.87 -2.30 3.72
CA GLU A 68 8.31 -2.67 5.08
C GLU A 68 7.25 -3.45 5.87
N TRP A 69 5.96 -3.17 5.61
CA TRP A 69 4.85 -3.74 6.37
C TRP A 69 4.08 -4.83 5.61
N VAL A 70 4.33 -5.00 4.32
CA VAL A 70 3.51 -5.80 3.42
C VAL A 70 3.39 -7.27 3.85
N GLU A 71 4.46 -7.82 4.43
CA GLU A 71 4.52 -9.19 4.96
C GLU A 71 3.64 -9.39 6.20
N ARG A 72 3.32 -8.32 6.91
CA ARG A 72 2.53 -8.34 8.15
C ARG A 72 1.07 -7.93 7.93
N LEU A 73 0.74 -7.40 6.75
CA LEU A 73 -0.56 -6.86 6.39
C LEU A 73 -1.48 -7.96 5.88
#